data_AF-A0A6V7LBU7-F1
#
_entry.id   AF-A0A6V7LBU7-F1
#
_cell.length_a   1.000
_cell.length_b   1.000
_cell.length_c   1.000
_cell.angle_alpha   90.00
_cell.angle_beta   90.00
_cell.angle_gamma   90.00
#
_symmetry.space_group_name_H-M   'P 1'
#
loop_
_entity.id
_entity.type
_entity.pdbx_description
1 polymer ?
#
loop_
_entity_poly.entity_id
_entity_poly.type
_entity_poly.pdbx_seq_one_letter_code
_entity_poly.pdbx_strand_id
1 'polypeptide(L)'
;DHILRPVAKLPYHYVSTDAHGTRMYKIEDTRLRLVQNNGESVHPDLYRVEILNVERGYNRDFQMYNILIIDKVLDPRYLSLRKPAIRLKLNRSVTSYK
;
A
#
# COMPACT_ATOMS: atom_id res chain seq x y z
N ASP A 1 1.45 6.40 0.99
CA ASP A 1 0.42 5.36 0.81
C ASP A 1 0.64 4.63 -0.51
N HIS A 2 0.48 3.31 -0.50
CA HIS A 2 0.64 2.47 -1.69
C HIS A 2 -0.72 1.90 -2.09
N ILE A 3 -1.13 2.13 -3.34
CA ILE A 3 -2.45 1.72 -3.82
C ILE A 3 -2.30 0.45 -4.67
N LEU A 4 -3.11 -0.55 -4.32
CA LEU A 4 -3.20 -1.84 -4.98
C LEU A 4 -4.56 -1.97 -5.66
N ARG A 5 -4.56 -2.20 -6.97
CA ARG A 5 -5.78 -2.40 -7.75
C ARG A 5 -6.03 -3.89 -7.98
N PRO A 6 -7.24 -4.42 -7.72
CA PRO A 6 -7.53 -5.82 -7.98
C PRO A 6 -7.43 -6.16 -9.47
N VAL A 7 -6.96 -7.37 -9.76
CA VAL A 7 -6.90 -7.93 -11.13
C VAL A 7 -8.19 -8.69 -11.41
N ALA A 8 -8.99 -8.23 -12.37
CA ALA A 8 -10.31 -8.81 -12.64
C ALA A 8 -10.28 -10.32 -12.98
N LYS A 9 -9.19 -10.80 -13.59
CA LYS A 9 -9.06 -12.21 -14.03
C LYS A 9 -8.41 -13.13 -13.00
N LEU A 10 -7.79 -12.57 -11.95
CA LEU A 10 -7.00 -13.32 -10.98
C LEU A 10 -7.47 -12.98 -9.56
N PRO A 11 -8.26 -13.86 -8.91
CA PRO A 11 -8.73 -13.60 -7.56
C PRO A 11 -7.56 -13.46 -6.60
N TYR A 12 -7.68 -12.55 -5.62
CA TYR A 12 -6.64 -12.22 -4.63
C TYR A 12 -5.33 -11.66 -5.20
N HIS A 13 -5.29 -11.34 -6.51
CA HIS A 13 -4.16 -10.68 -7.12
C HIS A 13 -4.44 -9.20 -7.29
N TYR A 14 -3.41 -8.41 -7.03
CA TYR A 14 -3.47 -6.96 -7.07
C TYR A 14 -2.25 -6.41 -7.79
N VAL A 15 -2.45 -5.36 -8.57
CA VAL A 15 -1.37 -4.68 -9.27
C VAL A 15 -1.18 -3.31 -8.65
N SER A 16 0.08 -2.98 -8.40
CA SER A 16 0.49 -1.65 -7.98
C SER A 16 0.11 -0.61 -9.02
N THR A 17 -0.47 0.50 -8.57
CA THR A 17 -0.71 1.67 -9.43
C THR A 17 0.44 2.68 -9.39
N ASP A 18 1.62 2.27 -8.92
CA ASP A 18 2.80 3.14 -8.79
C ASP A 18 3.37 3.54 -10.17
N ALA A 19 3.81 4.80 -10.29
CA ALA A 19 4.40 5.35 -11.49
C ALA A 19 5.77 4.72 -11.82
N HIS A 20 6.45 4.15 -10.82
CA HIS A 20 7.79 3.56 -10.93
C HIS A 20 7.80 2.08 -11.29
N GLY A 21 6.66 1.54 -11.73
CA GLY A 21 6.55 0.20 -12.30
C GLY A 21 5.41 -0.61 -11.69
N THR A 22 4.71 -1.34 -12.56
CA THR A 22 3.63 -2.24 -12.21
C THR A 22 4.18 -3.54 -11.63
N ARG A 23 3.96 -3.74 -10.33
CA ARG A 23 4.23 -5.00 -9.64
C ARG A 23 2.95 -5.67 -9.23
N MET A 24 2.93 -7.01 -9.29
CA MET A 24 1.78 -7.80 -8.89
C MET A 24 2.01 -8.42 -7.52
N TYR A 25 0.98 -8.37 -6.69
CA TYR A 25 0.98 -8.95 -5.36
C TYR A 25 -0.18 -9.92 -5.24
N LYS A 26 0.00 -10.94 -4.41
CA LYS A 26 -1.03 -11.91 -4.05
C LYS A 26 -1.28 -11.84 -2.55
N ILE A 27 -2.54 -11.74 -2.16
CA ILE A 27 -2.97 -11.89 -0.78
C ILE A 27 -3.26 -13.38 -0.52
N GLU A 28 -2.62 -13.93 0.50
CA GLU A 28 -2.81 -15.30 0.98
C GLU A 28 -3.04 -15.24 2.49
N ASP A 29 -4.30 -15.40 2.91
CA ASP A 29 -4.74 -15.30 4.30
C ASP A 29 -4.30 -13.98 4.96
N THR A 30 -3.33 -14.04 5.87
CA THR A 30 -2.76 -12.91 6.60
C THR A 30 -1.46 -12.40 5.98
N ARG A 31 -1.17 -12.74 4.72
CA ARG A 31 0.11 -12.42 4.08
C ARG A 31 -0.09 -11.78 2.72
N LEU A 32 0.79 -10.86 2.40
CA LEU A 32 0.90 -10.24 1.09
C LEU A 32 2.28 -10.57 0.52
N ARG A 33 2.32 -11.06 -0.71
CA ARG A 33 3.55 -11.53 -1.39
C ARG A 33 3.67 -10.93 -2.78
N LEU A 34 4.89 -10.64 -3.21
CA LEU A 34 5.20 -10.27 -4.59
C LEU A 34 5.17 -11.51 -5.50
N VAL A 35 4.44 -11.42 -6.61
CA VAL A 35 4.32 -12.48 -7.62
C VAL A 35 4.64 -11.96 -9.01
N GLN A 36 5.14 -12.84 -9.87
CA GLN A 36 5.28 -12.59 -11.30
C GLN A 36 3.93 -12.79 -12.03
N ASN A 37 3.86 -12.36 -13.28
CA ASN A 37 2.66 -12.52 -14.12
C ASN A 37 2.22 -14.00 -14.29
N ASN A 38 3.13 -14.95 -14.05
CA ASN A 38 2.83 -16.38 -14.11
C ASN A 38 2.33 -16.96 -12.77
N GLY A 39 2.16 -16.13 -11.73
CA GLY A 39 1.68 -16.54 -10.40
C GLY A 39 2.77 -17.07 -9.47
N GLU A 40 4.00 -17.23 -9.95
CA GLU A 40 5.14 -17.68 -9.15
C GLU A 40 5.76 -16.53 -8.34
N SER A 41 6.23 -16.84 -7.12
CA SER A 41 6.89 -15.85 -6.27
C SER A 41 8.31 -15.60 -6.75
N VAL A 42 8.68 -14.33 -6.90
CA VAL A 42 10.01 -13.93 -7.37
C VAL A 42 11.06 -14.12 -6.27
N HIS A 43 10.69 -13.81 -5.03
CA HIS A 43 11.52 -14.03 -3.84
C HIS A 43 10.60 -14.29 -2.64
N PRO A 44 10.44 -15.56 -2.21
CA PRO A 44 9.40 -15.94 -1.25
C PRO A 44 9.54 -15.30 0.14
N ASP A 45 10.76 -14.91 0.53
CA ASP A 45 11.02 -14.37 1.87
C ASP A 45 11.23 -12.85 1.89
N LEU A 46 11.73 -12.27 0.80
CA LEU A 46 12.15 -10.86 0.77
C LEU A 46 10.96 -9.89 0.73
N TYR A 47 9.86 -10.29 0.08
CA TYR A 47 8.68 -9.45 -0.14
C TYR A 47 7.42 -9.99 0.54
N ARG A 48 7.59 -10.94 1.45
CA ARG A 48 6.49 -11.48 2.25
C ARG A 48 6.28 -10.60 3.46
N VAL A 49 5.16 -9.89 3.47
CA VAL A 49 4.72 -9.05 4.60
C VAL A 49 3.49 -9.67 5.26
N GLU A 50 3.36 -9.46 6.56
CA GLU A 50 2.22 -9.90 7.36
C GLU A 50 1.19 -8.77 7.46
N ILE A 51 -0.07 -9.11 7.26
CA ILE A 51 -1.22 -8.23 7.42
C ILE A 51 -1.60 -8.28 8.89
N LEU A 52 -1.26 -7.22 9.60
CA LEU A 52 -1.58 -7.04 11.02
C LEU A 52 -3.06 -6.75 11.24
N ASN A 53 -3.67 -5.97 10.35
CA ASN A 53 -5.07 -5.61 10.44
C ASN A 53 -5.65 -5.24 9.06
N VAL A 54 -6.97 -5.35 8.94
CA VAL A 54 -7.74 -4.95 7.76
C VAL A 54 -8.84 -4.01 8.19
N GLU A 55 -8.74 -2.75 7.75
CA GLU A 55 -9.75 -1.73 7.98
C GLU A 55 -10.52 -1.45 6.69
N ARG A 56 -11.68 -0.79 6.81
CA ARG A 56 -12.49 -0.36 5.67
C ARG A 56 -12.59 1.15 5.64
N GLY A 57 -12.43 1.71 4.45
CA GLY A 57 -12.59 3.14 4.18
C GLY A 57 -13.56 3.37 3.02
N TYR A 58 -13.93 4.64 2.84
CA TYR A 58 -14.74 5.10 1.72
C TYR A 58 -14.01 6.22 1.00
N ASN A 59 -14.04 6.23 -0.33
CA ASN A 59 -13.52 7.35 -1.11
C ASN A 59 -14.56 8.49 -1.15
N ARG A 60 -14.23 9.60 -1.83
CA ARG A 60 -15.14 10.76 -1.95
C ARG A 60 -16.45 10.43 -2.67
N ASP A 61 -16.44 9.39 -3.49
CA ASP A 61 -17.59 8.89 -4.23
C ASP A 61 -18.35 7.79 -3.46
N PHE A 62 -18.10 7.65 -2.16
CA PHE A 62 -18.67 6.63 -1.27
C PHE A 62 -18.42 5.18 -1.71
N GLN A 63 -17.38 4.93 -2.51
CA GLN A 63 -16.95 3.59 -2.86
C GLN A 63 -16.06 3.03 -1.75
N MET A 64 -16.40 1.83 -1.30
CA MET A 64 -15.69 1.13 -0.24
C MET A 64 -14.33 0.61 -0.73
N TYR A 65 -13.30 0.73 0.11
CA TYR A 65 -12.00 0.10 -0.10
C TYR A 65 -11.46 -0.50 1.20
N ASN A 66 -10.56 -1.47 1.08
CA ASN A 66 -9.87 -2.07 2.23
C ASN A 66 -8.52 -1.39 2.44
N ILE A 67 -8.17 -1.11 3.69
CA ILE A 67 -6.88 -0.61 4.13
C ILE A 67 -6.17 -1.77 4.82
N LEU A 68 -5.02 -2.17 4.27
CA LEU A 68 -4.20 -3.24 4.84
C LEU A 68 -3.10 -2.61 5.69
N ILE A 69 -3.09 -2.90 6.98
CA ILE A 69 -2.03 -2.52 7.91
C ILE A 69 -1.04 -3.69 7.94
N ILE A 70 0.22 -3.43 7.59
CA ILE A 70 1.24 -4.46 7.40
C ILE A 70 2.43 -4.27 8.36
N ASP A 71 3.12 -5.36 8.69
CA ASP A 71 4.22 -5.43 9.67
C ASP A 71 5.48 -4.66 9.24
N LYS A 72 5.79 -4.71 7.95
CA LYS A 72 6.97 -4.07 7.36
C LYS A 72 6.64 -3.47 6.00
N VAL A 73 7.58 -2.68 5.49
CA VAL A 73 7.46 -2.08 4.15
C VAL A 73 7.26 -3.15 3.08
N LEU A 74 6.33 -2.89 2.17
CA LEU A 74 6.00 -3.81 1.08
C LEU A 74 7.18 -4.04 0.11
N ASP A 75 8.02 -3.01 -0.06
CA ASP A 75 9.18 -3.05 -0.94
C ASP A 75 10.28 -2.11 -0.41
N PRO A 76 11.56 -2.47 -0.53
CA PRO A 76 12.67 -1.60 -0.12
C PRO A 76 12.68 -0.24 -0.84
N ARG A 77 12.11 -0.09 -2.04
CA ARG A 77 12.03 1.22 -2.70
C ARG A 77 11.11 2.20 -1.96
N TYR A 78 10.20 1.71 -1.12
CA TYR A 78 9.42 2.56 -0.22
C TYR A 78 10.20 3.03 1.02
N LEU A 79 11.39 2.48 1.28
CA LEU A 79 12.27 2.98 2.34
C LEU A 79 12.96 4.30 1.96
N SER A 80 13.11 4.59 0.66
CA SER A 80 13.99 5.68 0.18
C SER A 80 13.31 7.03 -0.07
N LEU A 81 12.15 7.32 0.52
CA LEU A 81 11.47 8.62 0.40
C LEU A 81 11.67 9.56 1.60
N ARG A 82 12.71 9.37 2.41
CA ARG A 82 13.21 10.45 3.27
C ARG A 82 14.11 11.41 2.47
N LYS A 83 13.53 12.09 1.48
CA LYS A 83 14.04 13.44 1.16
C LYS A 83 13.78 14.30 2.40
N PRO A 84 14.73 15.15 2.84
CA PRO A 84 14.58 15.91 4.07
C PRO A 84 13.30 16.73 4.01
N ALA A 85 12.59 16.77 5.15
CA ALA A 85 11.34 17.48 5.32
C ALA A 85 11.43 18.86 4.67
N ILE A 86 10.72 19.05 3.55
CA ILE A 86 10.33 20.39 3.13
C ILE A 86 9.54 20.91 4.33
N ARG A 87 10.09 21.92 5.02
CA ARG A 87 9.38 22.67 6.05
C ARG A 87 8.10 23.20 5.41
N LEU A 88 7.01 22.45 5.51
CA LEU A 88 5.69 22.95 5.20
C LEU A 88 5.40 24.00 6.27
N LYS A 89 5.48 25.27 5.87
CA LYS A 89 5.06 26.39 6.70
C LYS A 89 3.57 26.19 6.98
N LEU A 90 3.24 25.81 8.20
CA LEU A 90 1.86 25.75 8.68
C LEU A 90 1.33 27.19 8.77
N ASN A 91 0.67 27.65 7.70
CA ASN A 91 -0.09 28.89 7.73
C ASN A 91 -1.44 28.65 8.41
N ARG A 92 -1.46 28.37 9.72
CA ARG A 92 -2.70 28.42 10.51
C ARG A 92 -2.42 28.94 11.92
N SER A 93 -2.73 30.22 12.15
CA SER A 93 -3.00 30.74 13.47
C SER A 93 -4.35 30.21 13.93
N VAL A 94 -4.39 29.40 14.99
CA VAL A 94 -5.63 29.06 15.67
C VAL A 94 -5.81 30.10 16.77
N THR A 95 -6.70 31.06 16.54
CA THR A 95 -7.14 32.01 17.57
C THR A 95 -8.33 31.37 18.28
N SER A 96 -8.16 30.97 19.54
CA SER A 96 -9.27 30.57 20.42
C SER A 96 -9.67 31.77 21.27
N TYR A 97 -10.96 32.12 21.28
CA TYR A 97 -11.51 33.07 22.25
C TYR A 97 -11.99 32.31 23.50
N LYS A 98 -11.81 32.94 24.66
CA LYS A 98 -12.20 32.45 25.98
C LYS A 98 -13.65 32.83 26.30
#